data_AF-A0A9W7Z650-F1
#
_entry.id   AF-A0A9W7Z650-F1
#
_cell.length_a   1.000
_cell.length_b   1.000
_cell.length_c   1.000
_cell.angle_alpha   90.00
_cell.angle_beta   90.00
_cell.angle_gamma   90.00
#
_symmetry.space_group_name_H-M   'P 1'
#
loop_
_entity.id
_entity.type
_entity.pdbx_description
1 polymer ?
#
loop_
_entity_poly.entity_id
_entity_poly.type
_entity_poly.pdbx_seq_one_letter_code
_entity_poly.pdbx_strand_id
1 'polypeptide(L)'
;MGGRTFRQRRQRQRQQELAPKVKGRPSQDKEWVALREWCTVQVSSQSNSAVFQPISDHDSIALAPMLDLLNHSCQARVSTYFDTGRRLFVIKTLRRYCKGEEAFISYGPHDNGFMLAEYGFALAENPHCALELDCEVEAWVSTVKANLNTRGTRATIKSTDVDMLVDVLKQHGLWGDFTLFSGSTELPYRLQAAMYLIFAAIKPGAGIKGVVSQWERWQRGENTSISEEVDLAVKNWVSRTCGEVAERSSKLLCNIQAKQNDDARGSECLDPFLVHSLRVIWTTINITATESTSQ
;
A
#
# COMPACT_ATOMS: atom_id res chain seq x y z
N MET A 1 -31.43 -5.61 -12.37
CA MET A 1 -32.11 -4.35 -12.76
C MET A 1 -31.07 -3.29 -13.11
N GLY A 2 -30.71 -3.16 -14.40
CA GLY A 2 -29.70 -2.21 -14.88
C GLY A 2 -30.33 -1.05 -15.64
N GLY A 3 -30.74 0.00 -14.94
CA GLY A 3 -31.55 1.10 -15.51
C GLY A 3 -31.04 2.52 -15.27
N ARG A 4 -29.81 2.73 -14.80
CA ARG A 4 -29.29 4.08 -14.47
C ARG A 4 -28.07 4.56 -15.26
N THR A 5 -27.65 3.88 -16.33
CA THR A 5 -26.40 4.23 -17.04
C THR A 5 -26.59 4.99 -18.36
N PHE A 6 -27.79 5.02 -18.95
CA PHE A 6 -27.97 5.59 -20.30
C PHE A 6 -28.33 7.08 -20.33
N ARG A 7 -29.09 7.59 -19.34
CA ARG A 7 -29.50 9.02 -19.30
C ARG A 7 -28.34 9.96 -18.93
N GLN A 8 -27.41 9.54 -18.07
CA GLN A 8 -26.25 10.35 -17.69
C GLN A 8 -25.22 10.50 -18.83
N ARG A 9 -25.09 9.50 -19.72
CA ARG A 9 -24.21 9.57 -20.90
C ARG A 9 -24.67 10.62 -21.92
N ARG A 10 -25.98 10.75 -22.18
CA ARG A 10 -26.51 11.78 -23.11
C ARG A 10 -26.39 13.20 -22.57
N GLN A 11 -26.46 13.38 -21.25
CA GLN A 11 -26.30 14.70 -20.62
C GLN A 11 -24.85 15.18 -20.67
N ARG A 12 -23.87 14.27 -20.52
CA ARG A 12 -22.43 14.57 -20.73
C ARG A 12 -22.10 14.90 -22.19
N GLN A 13 -22.68 14.19 -23.17
CA GLN A 13 -22.46 14.49 -24.59
C GLN A 13 -22.99 15.88 -24.98
N ARG A 14 -24.16 16.29 -24.48
CA ARG A 14 -24.69 17.65 -24.76
C ARG A 14 -23.89 18.77 -24.10
N GLN A 15 -23.27 18.53 -22.94
CA GLN A 15 -22.38 19.52 -22.31
C GLN A 15 -21.02 19.64 -23.04
N GLN A 16 -20.52 18.56 -23.67
CA GLN A 16 -19.33 18.60 -24.50
C GLN A 16 -19.54 19.36 -25.82
N GLU A 17 -20.74 19.33 -26.40
CA GLU A 17 -21.06 20.05 -27.64
C GLU A 17 -21.23 21.57 -27.45
N LEU A 18 -21.44 22.04 -26.21
CA LEU A 18 -21.63 23.46 -25.87
C LEU A 18 -20.34 24.14 -25.39
N ALA A 19 -19.23 23.42 -25.27
CA ALA A 19 -17.95 24.02 -24.92
C ALA A 19 -17.43 24.88 -26.09
N PRO A 20 -17.02 26.14 -25.86
CA PRO A 20 -16.53 27.00 -26.93
C PRO A 20 -15.32 26.35 -27.60
N LYS A 21 -15.38 26.19 -28.93
CA LYS A 21 -14.25 25.70 -29.73
C LYS A 21 -13.14 26.75 -29.67
N VAL A 22 -12.21 26.57 -28.74
CA VAL A 22 -10.96 27.33 -28.68
C VAL A 22 -10.18 27.01 -29.96
N LYS A 23 -10.12 27.97 -30.87
CA LYS A 23 -9.27 27.89 -32.08
C LYS A 23 -7.82 27.96 -31.66
N GLY A 24 -7.03 26.98 -32.11
CA GLY A 24 -5.60 26.87 -31.89
C GLY A 24 -5.25 25.64 -31.07
N ARG A 25 -5.16 24.46 -31.71
CA ARG A 25 -4.38 23.36 -31.12
C ARG A 25 -2.92 23.80 -31.15
N PRO A 26 -2.22 23.87 -30.00
CA PRO A 26 -0.76 23.92 -30.03
C PRO A 26 -0.26 22.62 -30.67
N SER A 27 0.88 22.68 -31.35
CA SER A 27 1.58 21.49 -31.83
C SER A 27 1.67 20.44 -30.70
N GLN A 28 1.41 19.18 -31.05
CA GLN A 28 1.59 18.02 -30.18
C GLN A 28 3.09 17.79 -29.99
N ASP A 29 3.70 18.63 -29.18
CA ASP A 29 5.07 18.42 -28.77
C ASP A 29 5.05 17.29 -27.72
N LYS A 30 5.58 16.11 -28.09
CA LYS A 30 5.50 14.88 -27.26
C LYS A 30 6.05 15.08 -25.85
N GLU A 31 7.06 15.93 -25.69
CA GLU A 31 7.64 16.32 -24.41
C GLU A 31 6.62 17.01 -23.49
N TRP A 32 5.73 17.84 -24.05
CA TRP A 32 4.67 18.52 -23.30
C TRP A 32 3.56 17.59 -22.86
N VAL A 33 3.29 16.56 -23.65
CA VAL A 33 2.33 15.50 -23.29
C VAL A 33 2.89 14.68 -22.14
N ALA A 34 4.14 14.23 -22.24
CA ALA A 34 4.81 13.44 -21.20
C ALA A 34 4.96 14.22 -19.88
N LEU A 35 5.35 15.51 -19.93
CA LEU A 35 5.44 16.34 -18.73
C LEU A 35 4.06 16.50 -18.07
N ARG A 36 3.01 16.75 -18.87
CA ARG A 36 1.64 16.93 -18.35
C ARG A 36 1.05 15.64 -17.78
N GLU A 37 1.35 14.49 -18.38
CA GLU A 37 0.95 13.18 -17.89
C GLU A 37 1.70 12.81 -16.60
N TRP A 38 3.01 13.02 -16.53
CA TRP A 38 3.80 12.89 -15.30
C TRP A 38 3.25 13.78 -14.16
N CYS A 39 2.93 15.04 -14.47
CA CYS A 39 2.31 15.96 -13.51
C CYS A 39 0.95 15.48 -13.02
N THR A 40 0.18 14.80 -13.87
CA THR A 40 -1.15 14.29 -13.52
C THR A 40 -1.02 13.16 -12.48
N VAL A 41 -0.02 12.29 -12.59
CA VAL A 41 0.26 11.23 -11.62
C VAL A 41 0.71 11.81 -10.27
N GLN A 42 1.61 12.79 -10.28
CA GLN A 42 2.13 13.43 -9.06
C GLN A 42 1.11 14.35 -8.34
N VAL A 43 0.21 15.00 -9.08
CA VAL A 43 -0.84 15.88 -8.51
C VAL A 43 -2.07 15.07 -8.05
N SER A 44 -2.40 13.96 -8.71
CA SER A 44 -3.56 13.12 -8.35
C SER A 44 -3.32 12.28 -7.09
N SER A 45 -2.07 11.91 -6.78
CA SER A 45 -1.72 11.23 -5.53
C SER A 45 -1.86 12.12 -4.29
N GLN A 46 -1.88 13.45 -4.45
CA GLN A 46 -2.00 14.43 -3.35
C GLN A 46 -3.28 15.28 -3.38
N SER A 47 -4.13 15.17 -4.42
CA SER A 47 -5.36 15.98 -4.52
C SER A 47 -6.55 15.23 -5.14
N ASN A 48 -7.69 15.26 -4.44
CA ASN A 48 -9.00 14.78 -4.92
C ASN A 48 -9.61 15.63 -6.06
N SER A 49 -8.80 16.42 -6.77
CA SER A 49 -9.28 17.37 -7.77
C SER A 49 -9.27 16.73 -9.16
N ALA A 50 -10.47 16.57 -9.73
CA ALA A 50 -10.78 16.02 -11.05
C ALA A 50 -10.26 16.86 -12.25
N VAL A 51 -9.07 17.44 -12.16
CA VAL A 51 -8.61 18.53 -13.03
C VAL A 51 -7.74 18.05 -14.20
N PHE A 52 -7.24 16.81 -14.18
CA PHE A 52 -6.43 16.28 -15.27
C PHE A 52 -6.86 14.87 -15.67
N GLN A 53 -7.44 14.75 -16.87
CA GLN A 53 -7.57 13.47 -17.55
C GLN A 53 -6.25 13.18 -18.29
N PRO A 54 -5.75 11.93 -18.24
CA PRO A 54 -4.62 11.49 -19.05
C PRO A 54 -4.82 11.87 -20.52
N ILE A 55 -3.76 12.30 -21.20
CA ILE A 55 -3.83 12.66 -22.63
C ILE A 55 -3.82 11.40 -23.49
N SER A 56 -3.19 10.33 -23.00
CA SER A 56 -3.17 9.00 -23.57
C SER A 56 -3.52 7.93 -22.51
N ASP A 57 -3.95 6.76 -22.97
CA ASP A 57 -4.14 5.56 -22.14
C ASP A 57 -2.80 4.83 -21.87
N HIS A 58 -1.67 5.49 -22.13
CA HIS A 58 -0.34 4.91 -21.97
C HIS A 58 0.40 5.58 -20.81
N ASP A 59 1.14 4.77 -20.03
CA ASP A 59 2.05 5.29 -19.03
C ASP A 59 3.17 6.08 -19.71
N SER A 60 3.36 7.33 -19.27
CA SER A 60 4.42 8.20 -19.78
C SER A 60 5.44 8.47 -18.68
N ILE A 61 6.72 8.27 -18.99
CA ILE A 61 7.83 8.61 -18.11
C ILE A 61 8.52 9.84 -18.69
N ALA A 62 8.85 10.81 -17.83
CA ALA A 62 9.58 12.01 -18.19
C ALA A 62 10.65 12.32 -17.13
N LEU A 63 11.78 12.86 -17.57
CA LEU A 63 12.71 13.55 -16.69
C LEU A 63 12.28 15.01 -16.57
N ALA A 64 12.35 15.57 -15.37
CA ALA A 64 11.94 16.93 -15.08
C ALA A 64 13.13 17.72 -14.52
N PRO A 65 13.99 18.30 -15.40
CA PRO A 65 15.11 19.12 -14.97
C PRO A 65 14.68 20.19 -13.97
N MET A 66 15.55 20.53 -13.03
CA MET A 66 15.29 21.35 -11.84
C MET A 66 14.44 20.68 -10.76
N LEU A 67 13.34 20.01 -11.13
CA LEU A 67 12.49 19.29 -10.19
C LEU A 67 13.19 18.06 -9.63
N ASP A 68 13.88 17.31 -10.49
CA ASP A 68 14.65 16.12 -10.11
C ASP A 68 15.80 16.42 -9.12
N LEU A 69 16.12 17.70 -8.87
CA LEU A 69 17.12 18.13 -7.89
C LEU A 69 16.54 18.33 -6.47
N LEU A 70 15.22 18.34 -6.31
CA LEU A 70 14.58 18.56 -5.01
C LEU A 70 14.54 17.26 -4.22
N ASN A 71 15.18 17.24 -3.07
CA ASN A 71 15.21 16.08 -2.19
C ASN A 71 13.86 15.82 -1.49
N HIS A 72 13.72 14.59 -1.00
CA HIS A 72 12.55 14.14 -0.27
C HIS A 72 12.56 14.59 1.20
N SER A 73 11.39 14.96 1.72
CA SER A 73 11.10 14.99 3.16
C SER A 73 9.64 14.65 3.43
N CYS A 74 9.38 13.78 4.40
CA CYS A 74 8.02 13.48 4.89
C CYS A 74 7.32 14.72 5.48
N GLN A 75 8.09 15.75 5.86
CA GLN A 75 7.58 17.01 6.39
C GLN A 75 7.42 18.10 5.31
N ALA A 76 7.74 17.80 4.06
CA ALA A 76 7.60 18.75 2.97
C ALA A 76 6.14 19.16 2.79
N ARG A 77 5.88 20.47 2.87
CA ARG A 77 4.55 21.04 2.68
C ARG A 77 4.56 21.86 1.40
N VAL A 78 4.17 21.21 0.32
CA VAL A 78 4.09 21.82 -1.01
C VAL A 78 2.71 21.61 -1.61
N SER A 79 2.36 22.47 -2.55
CA SER A 79 1.22 22.29 -3.44
C SER A 79 1.77 22.26 -4.86
N THR A 80 1.27 21.33 -5.65
CA THR A 80 1.69 21.14 -7.04
C THR A 80 0.50 21.38 -7.96
N TYR A 81 0.72 22.10 -9.04
CA TYR A 81 -0.31 22.32 -10.06
C TYR A 81 0.33 22.65 -11.40
N PHE A 82 -0.42 22.43 -12.47
CA PHE A 82 0.01 22.82 -13.81
C PHE A 82 -0.67 24.13 -14.21
N ASP A 83 0.11 25.19 -14.42
CA ASP A 83 -0.36 26.45 -14.99
C ASP A 83 -0.53 26.27 -16.50
N THR A 84 -1.77 26.10 -16.95
CA THR A 84 -2.09 25.90 -18.38
C THR A 84 -1.84 27.13 -19.23
N GLY A 85 -1.94 28.34 -18.66
CA GLY A 85 -1.73 29.58 -19.39
C GLY A 85 -0.24 29.80 -19.70
N ARG A 86 0.63 29.50 -18.73
CA ARG A 86 2.09 29.57 -18.89
C ARG A 86 2.72 28.29 -19.40
N ARG A 87 1.97 27.19 -19.40
CA ARG A 87 2.45 25.81 -19.64
C ARG A 87 3.62 25.46 -18.72
N LEU A 88 3.42 25.60 -17.42
CA LEU A 88 4.45 25.30 -16.42
C LEU A 88 3.92 24.35 -15.38
N PHE A 89 4.74 23.38 -14.99
CA PHE A 89 4.53 22.71 -13.71
C PHE A 89 5.01 23.62 -12.59
N VAL A 90 4.16 23.86 -11.61
CA VAL A 90 4.41 24.78 -10.51
C VAL A 90 4.39 24.01 -9.21
N ILE A 91 5.48 24.12 -8.47
CA ILE A 91 5.59 23.67 -7.10
C ILE A 91 5.62 24.91 -6.23
N LYS A 92 4.67 25.00 -5.31
CA LYS A 92 4.55 26.13 -4.41
C LYS A 92 4.67 25.63 -2.98
N THR A 93 5.63 26.17 -2.24
CA THR A 93 5.80 25.87 -0.82
C THR A 93 4.63 26.44 -0.01
N LEU A 94 4.20 25.69 0.99
CA LEU A 94 3.17 26.09 1.96
C LEU A 94 3.80 26.59 3.27
N ARG A 95 5.13 26.60 3.35
CA ARG A 95 5.92 27.17 4.43
C ARG A 95 6.94 28.17 3.91
N ARG A 96 7.39 29.05 4.82
CA ARG A 96 8.52 29.95 4.58
C ARG A 96 9.83 29.16 4.70
N TYR A 97 10.81 29.57 3.92
CA TYR A 97 12.18 29.07 3.96
C TYR A 97 13.13 30.22 4.32
N CYS A 98 14.11 29.93 5.16
CA CYS A 98 15.19 30.85 5.45
C CYS A 98 16.21 30.86 4.28
N LYS A 99 16.94 31.97 4.13
CA LYS A 99 18.02 32.02 3.13
C LYS A 99 19.06 30.94 3.46
N GLY A 100 19.38 30.10 2.48
CA GLY A 100 20.32 28.97 2.64
C GLY A 100 19.68 27.69 3.17
N GLU A 101 18.38 27.70 3.47
CA GLU A 101 17.63 26.48 3.81
C GLU A 101 17.29 25.70 2.54
N GLU A 102 17.49 24.39 2.58
CA GLU A 102 17.15 23.49 1.47
C GLU A 102 15.62 23.35 1.31
N ALA A 103 15.16 23.39 0.06
CA ALA A 103 13.76 23.13 -0.27
C ALA A 103 13.54 21.64 -0.57
N PHE A 104 12.50 21.08 0.05
CA PHE A 104 12.15 19.66 -0.07
C PHE A 104 10.77 19.50 -0.70
N ILE A 105 10.54 18.35 -1.34
CA ILE A 105 9.23 17.86 -1.75
C ILE A 105 8.92 16.52 -1.07
N SER A 106 7.66 16.09 -1.11
CA SER A 106 7.32 14.71 -0.76
C SER A 106 7.24 13.89 -2.04
N TYR A 107 7.93 12.74 -2.07
CA TYR A 107 7.90 11.82 -3.21
C TYR A 107 6.64 10.94 -3.18
N GLY A 108 6.01 10.83 -2.02
CA GLY A 108 4.83 10.02 -1.78
C GLY A 108 4.91 9.29 -0.44
N PRO A 109 3.81 8.65 -0.01
CA PRO A 109 3.75 7.86 1.21
C PRO A 109 4.37 6.46 0.99
N HIS A 110 5.69 6.40 0.86
CA HIS A 110 6.43 5.17 0.55
C HIS A 110 7.18 4.64 1.78
N ASP A 111 7.17 3.32 1.97
CA ASP A 111 8.00 2.67 2.98
C ASP A 111 9.50 2.66 2.60
N ASN A 112 10.36 2.29 3.55
CA ASN A 112 11.80 2.28 3.33
C ASN A 112 12.28 1.21 2.33
N GLY A 113 11.53 0.14 2.10
CA GLY A 113 11.86 -0.87 1.10
C GLY A 113 11.70 -0.31 -0.32
N PHE A 114 10.56 0.32 -0.58
CA PHE A 114 10.31 1.04 -1.82
C PHE A 114 11.30 2.19 -2.03
N MET A 115 11.57 2.98 -0.97
CA MET A 115 12.49 4.11 -1.06
C MET A 115 13.92 3.69 -1.38
N LEU A 116 14.37 2.55 -0.85
CA LEU A 116 15.68 2.01 -1.18
C LEU A 116 15.73 1.50 -2.63
N ALA A 117 14.68 0.82 -3.10
CA ALA A 117 14.64 0.25 -4.44
C ALA A 117 14.53 1.31 -5.54
N GLU A 118 13.66 2.32 -5.35
CA GLU A 118 13.33 3.30 -6.39
C GLU A 118 14.17 4.58 -6.31
N TYR A 119 14.56 4.99 -5.09
CA TYR A 119 15.27 6.25 -4.87
C TYR A 119 16.68 6.09 -4.28
N GLY A 120 17.05 4.89 -3.84
CA GLY A 120 18.39 4.62 -3.34
C GLY A 120 18.69 5.23 -1.97
N PHE A 121 17.69 5.35 -1.09
CA PHE A 121 17.91 5.73 0.32
C PHE A 121 16.82 5.18 1.24
N ALA A 122 17.09 5.15 2.55
CA ALA A 122 16.13 4.79 3.59
C ALA A 122 16.11 5.87 4.68
N LEU A 123 14.95 6.12 5.28
CA LEU A 123 14.77 7.12 6.33
C LEU A 123 14.62 6.44 7.69
N ALA A 124 15.44 6.87 8.66
CA ALA A 124 15.34 6.37 10.04
C ALA A 124 13.98 6.66 10.69
N GLU A 125 13.40 7.83 10.38
CA GLU A 125 12.10 8.28 10.89
C GLU A 125 11.09 8.40 9.75
N ASN A 126 10.69 7.26 9.18
CA ASN A 126 9.68 7.23 8.12
C ASN A 126 8.28 6.95 8.71
N PRO A 127 7.33 7.90 8.66
CA PRO A 127 5.96 7.69 9.15
C PRO A 127 5.13 6.77 8.26
N HIS A 128 5.62 6.42 7.07
CA HIS A 128 4.94 5.56 6.10
C HIS A 128 5.47 4.13 6.13
N CYS A 129 6.14 3.72 7.22
CA CYS A 129 6.58 2.34 7.37
C CYS A 129 5.38 1.40 7.41
N ALA A 130 5.38 0.45 6.48
CA ALA A 130 4.44 -0.64 6.41
C ALA A 130 5.17 -1.96 6.66
N LEU A 131 4.55 -2.84 7.43
CA LEU A 131 4.92 -4.24 7.54
C LEU A 131 4.05 -5.04 6.57
N GLU A 132 4.66 -5.61 5.55
CA GLU A 132 4.02 -6.57 4.65
C GLU A 132 3.88 -7.94 5.34
N LEU A 133 2.72 -8.57 5.19
CA LEU A 133 2.36 -9.84 5.81
C LEU A 133 1.90 -10.90 4.79
N ASP A 134 2.08 -10.67 3.49
CA ASP A 134 1.61 -11.59 2.44
C ASP A 134 2.17 -13.00 2.63
N CYS A 135 3.47 -13.11 2.90
CA CYS A 135 4.13 -14.39 3.17
C CYS A 135 3.54 -15.10 4.40
N GLU A 136 3.28 -14.34 5.46
CA GLU A 136 2.76 -14.82 6.74
C GLU A 136 1.31 -15.29 6.61
N VAL A 137 0.48 -14.54 5.88
CA VAL A 137 -0.92 -14.92 5.58
C VAL A 137 -0.96 -16.17 4.72
N GLU A 138 -0.14 -16.25 3.66
CA GLU A 138 -0.09 -17.43 2.78
C GLU A 138 0.41 -18.68 3.52
N ALA A 139 1.43 -18.54 4.36
CA ALA A 139 1.94 -19.62 5.20
C ALA A 139 0.88 -20.09 6.21
N TRP A 140 0.15 -19.16 6.82
CA TRP A 140 -0.95 -19.47 7.72
C TRP A 140 -2.09 -20.21 7.01
N VAL A 141 -2.54 -19.73 5.84
CA VAL A 141 -3.59 -20.40 5.05
C VAL A 141 -3.15 -21.81 4.64
N SER A 142 -1.89 -21.99 4.26
CA SER A 142 -1.32 -23.30 3.96
C SER A 142 -1.36 -24.23 5.18
N THR A 143 -1.04 -23.71 6.36
CA THR A 143 -1.12 -24.44 7.63
C THR A 143 -2.56 -24.83 7.98
N VAL A 144 -3.53 -23.93 7.78
CA VAL A 144 -4.96 -24.21 7.96
C VAL A 144 -5.40 -25.36 7.06
N LYS A 145 -5.04 -25.33 5.77
CA LYS A 145 -5.36 -26.40 4.81
C LYS A 145 -4.76 -27.74 5.22
N ALA A 146 -3.49 -27.75 5.65
CA ALA A 146 -2.82 -28.97 6.13
C ALA A 146 -3.51 -29.56 7.37
N ASN A 147 -3.90 -28.72 8.32
CA ASN A 147 -4.62 -29.14 9.53
C ASN A 147 -6.02 -29.69 9.25
N LEU A 148 -6.71 -29.20 8.21
CA LEU A 148 -8.00 -29.74 7.78
C LEU A 148 -7.84 -31.13 7.16
N ASN A 149 -6.75 -31.37 6.42
CA ASN A 149 -6.47 -32.66 5.80
C ASN A 149 -6.10 -33.74 6.84
N THR A 150 -5.42 -33.39 7.92
CA THR A 150 -5.05 -34.34 8.99
C THR A 150 -6.21 -34.67 9.94
N ARG A 151 -7.19 -33.78 10.09
CA ARG A 151 -8.30 -33.93 11.05
C ARG A 151 -9.43 -34.90 10.65
N GLY A 152 -9.37 -35.55 9.48
CA GLY A 152 -10.20 -36.70 9.07
C GLY A 152 -11.70 -36.64 9.39
N THR A 153 -12.56 -36.40 8.39
CA THR A 153 -14.06 -36.56 8.40
C THR A 153 -14.88 -35.83 9.48
N ARG A 154 -14.29 -35.25 10.53
CA ARG A 154 -15.00 -34.55 11.61
C ARG A 154 -15.02 -33.03 11.47
N ALA A 155 -14.21 -32.49 10.55
CA ALA A 155 -14.21 -31.07 10.20
C ALA A 155 -15.37 -30.76 9.24
N THR A 156 -16.16 -29.73 9.56
CA THR A 156 -17.28 -29.25 8.74
C THR A 156 -16.82 -28.66 7.41
N ILE A 157 -15.59 -28.17 7.34
CA ILE A 157 -14.96 -27.53 6.18
C ILE A 157 -13.78 -28.38 5.66
N LYS A 158 -13.60 -28.41 4.34
CA LYS A 158 -12.49 -29.10 3.64
C LYS A 158 -11.44 -28.10 3.18
N SER A 159 -10.25 -28.59 2.84
CA SER A 159 -9.20 -27.75 2.23
C SER A 159 -9.68 -27.04 0.96
N THR A 160 -10.52 -27.69 0.13
CA THR A 160 -11.07 -27.10 -1.11
C THR A 160 -12.01 -25.93 -0.85
N ASP A 161 -12.66 -25.93 0.32
CA ASP A 161 -13.54 -24.82 0.69
C ASP A 161 -12.72 -23.59 1.07
N VAL A 162 -11.54 -23.77 1.68
CA VAL A 162 -10.61 -22.66 1.93
C VAL A 162 -10.13 -22.04 0.62
N ASP A 163 -9.85 -22.86 -0.40
CA ASP A 163 -9.51 -22.36 -1.74
C ASP A 163 -10.64 -21.52 -2.35
N MET A 164 -11.90 -21.96 -2.19
CA MET A 164 -13.07 -21.18 -2.59
C MET A 164 -13.15 -19.82 -1.87
N LEU A 165 -12.85 -19.76 -0.57
CA LEU A 165 -12.86 -18.50 0.19
C LEU A 165 -11.77 -17.54 -0.30
N VAL A 166 -10.57 -18.06 -0.61
CA VAL A 166 -9.50 -17.27 -1.23
C VAL A 166 -9.94 -16.75 -2.59
N ASP A 167 -10.63 -17.55 -3.39
CA ASP A 167 -11.17 -17.12 -4.69
C ASP A 167 -12.24 -16.03 -4.54
N VAL A 168 -13.10 -16.10 -3.50
CA VAL A 168 -14.03 -15.03 -3.16
C VAL A 168 -13.27 -13.73 -2.84
N LEU A 169 -12.22 -13.80 -2.01
CA LEU A 169 -11.39 -12.62 -1.69
C LEU A 169 -10.74 -12.02 -2.95
N LYS A 170 -10.22 -12.86 -3.84
CA LYS A 170 -9.65 -12.43 -5.13
C LYS A 170 -10.68 -11.77 -6.03
N GLN A 171 -11.90 -12.32 -6.14
CA GLN A 171 -12.98 -11.73 -6.94
C GLN A 171 -13.39 -10.34 -6.45
N HIS A 172 -13.27 -10.10 -5.14
CA HIS A 172 -13.50 -8.78 -4.53
C HIS A 172 -12.26 -7.86 -4.52
N GLY A 173 -11.09 -8.33 -4.99
CA GLY A 173 -9.84 -7.55 -4.95
C GLY A 173 -9.28 -7.34 -3.53
N LEU A 174 -9.57 -8.28 -2.63
CA LEU A 174 -9.22 -8.22 -1.20
C LEU A 174 -8.16 -9.26 -0.79
N TRP A 175 -7.51 -9.92 -1.75
CA TRP A 175 -6.42 -10.87 -1.51
C TRP A 175 -5.07 -10.26 -1.91
N GLY A 176 -4.07 -10.38 -1.03
CA GLY A 176 -2.74 -9.80 -1.19
C GLY A 176 -2.65 -8.36 -0.69
N ASP A 177 -1.45 -7.78 -0.74
CA ASP A 177 -1.11 -6.46 -0.20
C ASP A 177 -1.55 -6.34 1.28
N PHE A 178 -1.36 -7.40 2.05
CA PHE A 178 -1.65 -7.41 3.47
C PHE A 178 -0.57 -6.61 4.20
N THR A 179 -0.95 -5.44 4.71
CA THR A 179 -0.02 -4.54 5.39
C THR A 179 -0.47 -4.21 6.80
N LEU A 180 0.47 -3.80 7.64
CA LEU A 180 0.25 -3.13 8.93
C LEU A 180 1.06 -1.84 8.97
N PHE A 181 0.49 -0.78 9.54
CA PHE A 181 1.16 0.52 9.64
C PHE A 181 1.54 0.82 11.09
N SER A 182 2.73 1.37 11.29
CA SER A 182 3.16 1.84 12.62
C SER A 182 2.20 2.89 13.16
N GLY A 183 1.91 2.82 14.46
CA GLY A 183 0.99 3.73 15.15
C GLY A 183 -0.50 3.61 14.80
N SER A 184 -0.92 2.69 13.90
CA SER A 184 -2.35 2.46 13.62
C SER A 184 -2.97 1.57 14.70
N THR A 185 -4.10 1.98 15.27
CA THR A 185 -4.90 1.14 16.21
C THR A 185 -5.87 0.20 15.49
N GLU A 186 -6.03 0.37 14.18
CA GLU A 186 -6.98 -0.40 13.37
C GLU A 186 -6.25 -1.29 12.38
N LEU A 187 -6.81 -2.48 12.14
CA LEU A 187 -6.32 -3.41 11.12
C LEU A 187 -6.68 -2.91 9.72
N PRO A 188 -5.73 -2.92 8.77
CA PRO A 188 -6.03 -2.56 7.39
C PRO A 188 -7.10 -3.46 6.80
N TYR A 189 -7.97 -2.85 5.99
CA TYR A 189 -9.22 -3.46 5.53
C TYR A 189 -9.03 -4.81 4.82
N ARG A 190 -8.01 -4.93 3.96
CA ARG A 190 -7.72 -6.19 3.23
C ARG A 190 -7.37 -7.32 4.19
N LEU A 191 -6.48 -7.06 5.14
CA LEU A 191 -6.08 -8.03 6.16
C LEU A 191 -7.28 -8.42 7.02
N GLN A 192 -8.04 -7.43 7.50
CA GLN A 192 -9.24 -7.67 8.30
C GLN A 192 -10.26 -8.53 7.53
N ALA A 193 -10.55 -8.18 6.27
CA ALA A 193 -11.50 -8.89 5.44
C ALA A 193 -11.09 -10.35 5.19
N ALA A 194 -9.82 -10.60 4.87
CA ALA A 194 -9.30 -11.95 4.64
C ALA A 194 -9.34 -12.80 5.92
N MET A 195 -8.86 -12.25 7.04
CA MET A 195 -8.86 -12.93 8.33
C MET A 195 -10.29 -13.25 8.78
N TYR A 196 -11.20 -12.29 8.67
CA TYR A 196 -12.59 -12.43 9.10
C TYR A 196 -13.32 -13.54 8.35
N LEU A 197 -13.14 -13.62 7.04
CA LEU A 197 -13.78 -14.67 6.23
C LEU A 197 -13.26 -16.05 6.62
N ILE A 198 -11.94 -16.22 6.70
CA ILE A 198 -11.30 -17.52 6.89
C ILE A 198 -11.51 -17.99 8.34
N PHE A 199 -11.30 -17.13 9.34
CA PHE A 199 -11.53 -17.47 10.75
C PHE A 199 -12.98 -17.83 11.03
N ALA A 200 -13.95 -17.13 10.43
CA ALA A 200 -15.37 -17.47 10.58
C ALA A 200 -15.70 -18.84 9.96
N ALA A 201 -15.05 -19.20 8.84
CA ALA A 201 -15.33 -20.45 8.14
C ALA A 201 -14.70 -21.69 8.78
N ILE A 202 -13.55 -21.54 9.46
CA ILE A 202 -12.89 -22.65 10.17
C ILE A 202 -13.50 -22.97 11.55
N LYS A 203 -14.50 -22.19 11.99
CA LYS A 203 -15.20 -22.47 13.24
C LYS A 203 -15.95 -23.81 13.18
N PRO A 204 -15.97 -24.59 14.28
CA PRO A 204 -16.75 -25.82 14.35
C PRO A 204 -18.23 -25.54 14.06
N GLY A 205 -18.83 -26.30 13.13
CA GLY A 205 -20.24 -26.15 12.76
C GLY A 205 -20.56 -24.97 11.85
N ALA A 206 -19.56 -24.23 11.37
CA ALA A 206 -19.78 -23.14 10.42
C ALA A 206 -20.28 -23.66 9.06
N GLY A 207 -21.39 -23.11 8.58
CA GLY A 207 -21.87 -23.33 7.23
C GLY A 207 -21.26 -22.33 6.26
N ILE A 208 -20.42 -22.77 5.31
CA ILE A 208 -19.66 -21.92 4.39
C ILE A 208 -20.54 -20.86 3.69
N LYS A 209 -21.69 -21.27 3.14
CA LYS A 209 -22.63 -20.34 2.47
C LYS A 209 -23.15 -19.24 3.40
N GLY A 210 -23.43 -19.59 4.65
CA GLY A 210 -23.89 -18.65 5.67
C GLY A 210 -22.78 -17.68 6.07
N VAL A 211 -21.55 -18.20 6.24
CA VAL A 211 -20.36 -17.38 6.54
C VAL A 211 -20.07 -16.38 5.43
N VAL A 212 -20.03 -16.82 4.16
CA VAL A 212 -19.81 -15.92 3.01
C VAL A 212 -20.91 -14.86 2.95
N SER A 213 -22.18 -15.25 3.10
CA SER A 213 -23.30 -14.28 3.09
C SER A 213 -23.20 -13.26 4.22
N GLN A 214 -22.82 -13.68 5.42
CA GLN A 214 -22.63 -12.79 6.57
C GLN A 214 -21.42 -11.86 6.36
N TRP A 215 -20.32 -12.39 5.85
CA TRP A 215 -19.11 -11.63 5.56
C TRP A 215 -19.34 -10.59 4.45
N GLU A 216 -20.09 -10.92 3.39
CA GLU A 216 -20.47 -9.96 2.35
C GLU A 216 -21.34 -8.82 2.90
N ARG A 217 -22.22 -9.11 3.87
CA ARG A 217 -23.01 -8.07 4.55
C ARG A 217 -22.12 -7.16 5.40
N TRP A 218 -21.15 -7.74 6.11
CA TRP A 218 -20.13 -6.97 6.85
C TRP A 218 -19.30 -6.09 5.91
N GLN A 219 -18.86 -6.63 4.76
CA GLN A 219 -18.12 -5.90 3.74
C GLN A 219 -18.90 -4.67 3.22
N ARG A 220 -20.23 -4.79 3.08
CA ARG A 220 -21.13 -3.69 2.70
C ARG A 220 -21.45 -2.71 3.82
N GLY A 221 -20.95 -2.94 5.03
CA GLY A 221 -21.22 -2.11 6.21
C GLY A 221 -22.61 -2.31 6.81
N GLU A 222 -23.32 -3.38 6.47
CA GLU A 222 -24.65 -3.67 7.04
C GLU A 222 -24.57 -4.16 8.49
N ASN A 223 -23.42 -4.73 8.89
CA ASN A 223 -23.13 -5.20 10.23
C ASN A 223 -21.76 -4.66 10.67
N THR A 224 -21.60 -4.29 11.93
CA THR A 224 -20.34 -3.73 12.48
C THR A 224 -19.32 -4.78 12.92
N SER A 225 -19.75 -5.99 13.27
CA SER A 225 -18.87 -7.13 13.60
C SER A 225 -19.47 -8.43 13.08
N ILE A 226 -18.61 -9.40 12.76
CA ILE A 226 -19.02 -10.77 12.40
C ILE A 226 -19.26 -11.60 13.66
N SER A 227 -18.33 -11.53 14.64
CA SER A 227 -18.39 -12.25 15.92
C SER A 227 -17.20 -11.85 16.81
N GLU A 228 -17.44 -11.60 18.11
CA GLU A 228 -16.37 -11.26 19.08
C GLU A 228 -15.26 -12.32 19.15
N GLU A 229 -15.61 -13.60 19.02
CA GLU A 229 -14.64 -14.69 18.97
C GLU A 229 -13.75 -14.64 17.72
N VAL A 230 -14.29 -14.20 16.57
CA VAL A 230 -13.49 -14.01 15.35
C VAL A 230 -12.55 -12.83 15.57
N ASP A 231 -13.07 -11.73 16.10
CA ASP A 231 -12.27 -10.53 16.41
C ASP A 231 -11.09 -10.89 17.32
N LEU A 232 -11.33 -11.65 18.40
CA LEU A 232 -10.27 -12.11 19.30
C LEU A 232 -9.28 -13.06 18.62
N ALA A 233 -9.76 -13.98 17.77
CA ALA A 233 -8.88 -14.90 17.03
C ALA A 233 -7.95 -14.15 16.05
N VAL A 234 -8.46 -13.13 15.37
CA VAL A 234 -7.65 -12.27 14.48
C VAL A 234 -6.61 -11.50 15.27
N LYS A 235 -6.99 -10.86 16.39
CA LYS A 235 -6.03 -10.13 17.24
C LYS A 235 -4.89 -11.03 17.73
N ASN A 236 -5.24 -12.22 18.22
CA ASN A 236 -4.25 -13.20 18.68
C ASN A 236 -3.32 -13.65 17.56
N TRP A 237 -3.85 -13.85 16.35
CA TRP A 237 -3.05 -14.20 15.18
C TRP A 237 -2.09 -13.06 14.81
N VAL A 238 -2.58 -11.82 14.74
CA VAL A 238 -1.76 -10.64 14.42
C VAL A 238 -0.64 -10.48 15.45
N SER A 239 -0.98 -10.50 16.75
CA SER A 239 0.01 -10.35 17.83
C SER A 239 1.09 -11.43 17.77
N ARG A 240 0.69 -12.69 17.55
CA ARG A 240 1.65 -13.79 17.38
C ARG A 240 2.55 -13.60 16.16
N THR A 241 1.95 -13.37 14.98
CA THR A 241 2.69 -13.21 13.72
C THR A 241 3.67 -12.04 13.80
N CYS A 242 3.24 -10.92 14.35
CA CYS A 242 4.10 -9.75 14.57
C CYS A 242 5.25 -10.07 15.54
N GLY A 243 5.01 -10.85 16.60
CA GLY A 243 6.08 -11.33 17.49
C GLY A 243 7.13 -12.18 16.76
N GLU A 244 6.69 -13.10 15.88
CA GLU A 244 7.57 -13.94 15.07
C GLU A 244 8.39 -13.09 14.07
N VAL A 245 7.77 -12.08 13.44
CA VAL A 245 8.44 -11.12 12.56
C VAL A 245 9.46 -10.25 13.31
N ALA A 246 9.11 -9.77 14.52
CA ALA A 246 10.01 -8.99 15.37
C ALA A 246 11.25 -9.80 15.80
N GLU A 247 11.06 -11.08 16.13
CA GLU A 247 12.17 -11.97 16.46
C GLU A 247 13.08 -12.22 15.25
N ARG A 248 12.49 -12.48 14.08
CA ARG A 248 13.23 -12.70 12.82
C ARG A 248 14.03 -11.47 12.42
N SER A 249 13.42 -10.28 12.47
CA SER A 249 14.10 -9.02 12.16
C SER A 249 15.23 -8.71 13.14
N SER A 250 15.05 -8.98 14.43
CA SER A 250 16.10 -8.86 15.45
C SER A 250 17.29 -9.79 15.17
N LYS A 251 17.04 -11.04 14.78
CA LYS A 251 18.10 -11.98 14.36
C LYS A 251 18.86 -11.49 13.13
N LEU A 252 18.15 -10.97 12.13
CA LEU A 252 18.76 -10.41 10.92
C LEU A 252 19.64 -9.18 11.23
N LEU A 253 19.17 -8.30 12.12
CA LEU A 253 19.95 -7.15 12.60
C LEU A 253 21.25 -7.58 13.29
N CYS A 254 21.18 -8.54 14.23
CA CYS A 254 22.37 -9.09 14.89
C CYS A 254 23.36 -9.70 13.89
N ASN A 255 22.85 -10.44 12.89
CA ASN A 255 23.69 -11.07 11.88
C ASN A 255 24.43 -10.06 11.01
N ILE A 256 23.77 -8.97 10.61
CA ILE A 256 24.43 -7.91 9.83
C ILE A 256 25.47 -7.17 10.68
N GLN A 257 25.16 -6.88 11.96
CA GLN A 257 26.13 -6.25 12.87
C GLN A 257 27.36 -7.13 13.09
N ALA A 258 27.19 -8.44 13.21
CA ALA A 258 28.31 -9.38 13.33
C ALA A 258 29.21 -9.36 12.08
N LYS A 259 28.62 -9.42 10.88
CA LYS A 259 29.37 -9.35 9.62
C LYS A 259 30.18 -8.06 9.48
N GLN A 260 29.59 -6.92 9.86
CA GLN A 260 30.28 -5.63 9.83
C GLN A 260 31.50 -5.58 10.77
N ASN A 261 31.47 -6.30 11.88
CA ASN A 261 32.61 -6.39 12.81
C ASN A 261 33.70 -7.36 12.31
N ASP A 262 33.32 -8.42 11.60
CA ASP A 262 34.24 -9.40 10.99
C ASP A 262 34.93 -8.85 9.73
N ASP A 263 34.35 -7.86 9.05
CA ASP A 263 34.89 -7.19 7.86
C ASP A 263 36.26 -6.51 8.07
N ALA A 264 36.70 -6.33 9.31
CA ALA A 264 38.09 -5.96 9.61
C ALA A 264 39.11 -7.04 9.21
N ARG A 265 38.68 -8.23 8.74
CA ARG A 265 39.54 -9.40 8.45
C ARG A 265 39.32 -10.05 7.07
N GLY A 266 38.87 -9.30 6.06
CA GLY A 266 39.16 -9.62 4.64
C GLY A 266 38.26 -10.63 3.89
N SER A 267 36.97 -10.75 4.22
CA SER A 267 35.97 -11.48 3.40
C SER A 267 35.21 -10.54 2.45
N GLU A 268 34.52 -11.08 1.42
CA GLU A 268 33.60 -10.32 0.53
C GLU A 268 32.64 -9.46 1.34
N CYS A 269 32.96 -8.16 1.41
CA CYS A 269 32.35 -7.18 2.28
C CYS A 269 31.05 -6.67 1.64
N LEU A 270 29.95 -6.70 2.40
CA LEU A 270 28.72 -6.04 1.98
C LEU A 270 28.94 -4.53 2.02
N ASP A 271 28.46 -3.84 1.00
CA ASP A 271 28.61 -2.39 0.90
C ASP A 271 28.08 -1.67 2.18
N PRO A 272 28.86 -0.74 2.78
CA PRO A 272 28.46 -0.08 4.03
C PRO A 272 27.13 0.68 3.96
N PHE A 273 26.80 1.25 2.79
CA PHE A 273 25.53 1.93 2.57
C PHE A 273 24.37 0.92 2.53
N LEU A 274 24.55 -0.24 1.90
CA LEU A 274 23.55 -1.31 1.92
C LEU A 274 23.32 -1.83 3.35
N VAL A 275 24.40 -2.06 4.11
CA VAL A 275 24.33 -2.47 5.52
C VAL A 275 23.55 -1.45 6.36
N HIS A 276 23.83 -0.16 6.17
CA HIS A 276 23.12 0.91 6.87
C HIS A 276 21.62 0.91 6.51
N SER A 277 21.29 0.80 5.22
CA SER A 277 19.92 0.85 4.73
C SER A 277 19.09 -0.35 5.22
N LEU A 278 19.66 -1.56 5.18
CA LEU A 278 19.03 -2.76 5.73
C LEU A 278 18.79 -2.65 7.24
N ARG A 279 19.74 -2.06 7.97
CA ARG A 279 19.59 -1.80 9.40
C ARG A 279 18.42 -0.84 9.67
N VAL A 280 18.28 0.23 8.89
CA VAL A 280 17.15 1.15 8.99
C VAL A 280 15.83 0.41 8.74
N ILE A 281 15.72 -0.33 7.63
CA ILE A 281 14.51 -1.07 7.24
C ILE A 281 14.10 -2.07 8.34
N TRP A 282 15.01 -2.93 8.79
CA TRP A 282 14.67 -3.93 9.81
C TRP A 282 14.40 -3.33 11.18
N THR A 283 15.02 -2.19 11.52
CA THR A 283 14.67 -1.45 12.75
C THR A 283 13.24 -0.95 12.66
N THR A 284 12.85 -0.34 11.54
CA THR A 284 11.47 0.16 11.35
C THR A 284 10.43 -0.96 11.31
N ILE A 285 10.76 -2.11 10.71
CA ILE A 285 9.91 -3.32 10.75
C ILE A 285 9.74 -3.82 12.18
N ASN A 286 10.82 -3.90 12.95
CA ASN A 286 10.78 -4.38 14.33
C ASN A 286 9.92 -3.48 15.22
N ILE A 287 10.05 -2.15 15.07
CA ILE A 287 9.19 -1.18 15.77
C ILE A 287 7.72 -1.41 15.40
N THR A 288 7.41 -1.44 14.10
CA THR A 288 6.03 -1.63 13.60
C THR A 288 5.41 -2.93 14.10
N ALA A 289 6.18 -4.03 14.05
CA ALA A 289 5.75 -5.33 14.52
C ALA A 289 5.51 -5.32 16.05
N THR A 290 6.43 -4.76 16.82
CA THR A 290 6.34 -4.68 18.29
C THR A 290 5.13 -3.83 18.73
N GLU A 291 4.90 -2.69 18.10
CA GLU A 291 3.71 -1.87 18.35
C GLU A 291 2.42 -2.63 18.07
N SER A 292 2.40 -3.41 16.99
CA SER A 292 1.25 -4.22 16.58
C SER A 292 0.99 -5.42 17.50
N THR A 293 1.99 -5.89 18.26
CA THR A 293 1.80 -6.97 19.26
C THR A 293 1.02 -6.53 20.50
N SER A 294 1.04 -5.23 20.81
CA SER A 294 0.50 -4.66 22.05
C SER A 294 -0.96 -4.20 21.94
N GLN A 295 -1.65 -4.53 20.83
CA GLN A 295 -3.03 -4.14 20.50
C GLN A 295 -4.04 -5.28 20.70
#